data_AF-A0A2R6L907-F1
#
_entry.id   AF-A0A2R6L907-F1
#
_cell.length_a   1.000
_cell.length_b   1.000
_cell.length_c   1.000
_cell.angle_alpha   90.00
_cell.angle_beta   90.00
_cell.angle_gamma   90.00
#
_symmetry.space_group_name_H-M   'P 1'
#
loop_
_entity.id
_entity.type
_entity.pdbx_description
1 polymer ?
#
loop_
_entity_poly.entity_id
_entity_poly.type
_entity_poly.pdbx_seq_one_letter_code
_entity_poly.pdbx_strand_id
1 'polypeptide(L)'
;MSAIGTSINVGMVALVVVSLVGTAGATVVYQDSADDLRSQNEELRSQNEELRTQLNATRGDLEDAREQVDTLESRLETRTQDVDQVTSELERTESELSATEEELDRTTSELQQAENRVDELALRVGNLTAERNRLKSRLDGKNETIEGLRSEIENLEERIRVLENENENLRNENNRLESDLESLCNKNDNGDEPECDDY
;
A
#
# COMPACT_ATOMS: atom_id res chain seq x y z
N MET A 1 -49.42 81.27 115.57
CA MET A 1 -48.91 80.64 114.32
C MET A 1 -48.89 79.13 114.52
N SER A 2 -49.17 78.38 113.46
CA SER A 2 -49.03 76.93 113.29
C SER A 2 -50.17 76.03 113.76
N ALA A 3 -50.92 75.51 112.78
CA ALA A 3 -51.14 74.08 112.49
C ALA A 3 -52.52 73.87 111.85
N ILE A 4 -52.58 73.86 110.51
CA ILE A 4 -53.74 73.37 109.77
C ILE A 4 -53.59 71.86 109.65
N GLY A 5 -54.39 71.11 110.40
CA GLY A 5 -54.52 69.66 110.29
C GLY A 5 -55.78 69.30 109.50
N THR A 6 -55.61 68.88 108.25
CA THR A 6 -56.69 68.34 107.41
C THR A 6 -56.65 66.81 107.47
N SER A 7 -57.75 66.17 107.85
CA SER A 7 -57.90 64.71 107.90
C SER A 7 -57.91 64.12 106.49
N ILE A 8 -56.78 63.58 106.06
CA ILE A 8 -56.63 62.90 104.78
C ILE A 8 -57.49 61.62 104.78
N ASN A 9 -58.41 61.51 103.82
CA ASN A 9 -59.28 60.33 103.68
C ASN A 9 -58.44 59.13 103.22
N VAL A 10 -58.16 58.23 104.16
CA VAL A 10 -57.24 57.08 104.02
C VAL A 10 -57.60 56.20 102.81
N GLY A 11 -58.89 56.07 102.48
CA GLY A 11 -59.34 55.32 101.30
C GLY A 11 -58.89 55.93 99.97
N MET A 12 -58.80 57.26 99.89
CA MET A 12 -58.33 57.97 98.69
C MET A 12 -56.81 57.84 98.54
N VAL A 13 -56.06 57.92 99.64
CA VAL A 13 -54.60 57.68 99.65
C VAL A 13 -54.28 56.23 99.28
N ALA A 14 -55.03 55.27 99.82
CA ALA A 14 -54.86 53.86 99.49
C ALA A 14 -55.11 53.61 97.99
N LEU A 15 -56.12 54.23 97.39
CA LEU A 15 -56.40 54.15 95.95
C LEU A 15 -55.29 54.77 95.10
N VAL A 16 -54.74 55.92 95.51
CA VAL A 16 -53.63 56.59 94.82
C VAL A 16 -52.34 55.77 94.96
N VAL A 17 -52.07 55.17 96.11
CA VAL A 17 -50.91 54.30 96.31
C VAL A 17 -51.06 52.99 95.51
N VAL A 18 -52.25 52.37 95.51
CA VAL A 18 -52.52 51.17 94.71
C VAL A 18 -52.48 51.48 93.21
N SER A 19 -52.95 52.66 92.78
CA SER A 19 -52.84 53.07 91.37
C SER A 19 -51.40 53.40 90.99
N LEU A 20 -50.64 54.07 91.85
CA LEU A 20 -49.20 54.34 91.65
C LEU A 20 -48.37 53.06 91.63
N VAL A 21 -48.66 52.11 92.53
CA VAL A 21 -47.95 50.82 92.60
C VAL A 21 -48.39 49.90 91.45
N GLY A 22 -49.67 49.90 91.07
CA GLY A 22 -50.17 49.14 89.92
C GLY A 22 -49.66 49.69 88.58
N THR A 23 -49.57 51.01 88.43
CA THR A 23 -48.98 51.66 87.24
C THR A 23 -47.46 51.51 87.19
N ALA A 24 -46.75 51.60 88.32
CA ALA A 24 -45.32 51.33 88.41
C ALA A 24 -44.99 49.84 88.14
N GLY A 25 -45.76 48.90 88.70
CA GLY A 25 -45.59 47.47 88.46
C GLY A 25 -45.86 47.09 87.00
N ALA A 26 -46.91 47.64 86.39
CA ALA A 26 -47.19 47.43 84.97
C ALA A 26 -46.09 48.02 84.07
N THR A 27 -45.58 49.22 84.36
CA THR A 27 -44.52 49.86 83.55
C THR A 27 -43.18 49.12 83.62
N VAL A 28 -42.82 48.55 84.77
CA VAL A 28 -41.60 47.72 84.90
C VAL A 28 -41.74 46.42 84.08
N VAL A 29 -42.89 45.75 84.13
CA VAL A 29 -43.14 44.54 83.32
C VAL A 29 -43.20 44.86 81.81
N TYR A 30 -43.76 46.01 81.43
CA TYR A 30 -43.75 46.50 80.05
C TYR A 30 -42.36 46.90 79.56
N GLN A 31 -41.49 47.42 80.42
CA GLN A 31 -40.09 47.71 80.08
C GLN A 31 -39.33 46.41 79.80
N ASP A 32 -39.45 45.42 80.68
CA ASP A 32 -38.79 44.11 80.53
C ASP A 32 -39.25 43.39 79.25
N SER A 33 -40.57 43.41 78.99
CA SER A 33 -41.15 42.85 77.76
C SER A 33 -40.74 43.64 76.51
N ALA A 34 -40.58 44.96 76.60
CA ALA A 34 -40.14 45.80 75.48
C ALA A 34 -38.65 45.61 75.17
N ASP A 35 -37.82 45.38 76.19
CA ASP A 35 -36.40 45.10 76.04
C ASP A 35 -36.15 43.70 75.48
N ASP A 36 -36.90 42.69 75.93
CA ASP A 36 -36.87 41.34 75.33
C ASP A 36 -37.33 41.37 73.87
N LEU A 37 -38.41 42.10 73.55
CA LEU A 37 -38.83 42.31 72.15
C LEU A 37 -37.77 43.04 71.33
N ARG A 38 -37.05 44.02 71.90
CA ARG A 38 -35.95 44.72 71.20
C ARG A 38 -34.80 43.76 70.90
N SER A 39 -34.39 42.96 71.88
CA SER A 39 -33.33 41.97 71.72
C SER A 39 -33.68 40.96 70.63
N GLN A 40 -34.91 40.42 70.65
CA GLN A 40 -35.40 39.53 69.60
C GLN A 40 -35.45 40.21 68.22
N ASN A 41 -35.79 41.50 68.16
CA ASN A 41 -35.79 42.26 66.90
C ASN A 41 -34.39 42.45 66.34
N GLU A 42 -33.41 42.75 67.20
CA GLU A 42 -32.00 42.89 66.83
C GLU A 42 -31.43 41.56 66.34
N GLU A 43 -31.74 40.46 67.03
CA GLU A 43 -31.32 39.12 66.62
C GLU A 43 -31.95 38.69 65.28
N LEU A 44 -33.26 38.91 65.10
CA LEU A 44 -33.94 38.66 63.82
C LEU A 44 -33.38 39.51 62.67
N ARG A 45 -32.94 40.75 62.95
CA ARG A 45 -32.27 41.60 61.96
C ARG A 45 -30.91 41.02 61.58
N SER A 46 -30.11 40.61 62.57
CA SER A 46 -28.82 39.96 62.34
C SER A 46 -28.97 38.69 61.49
N GLN A 47 -29.92 37.82 61.85
CA GLN A 47 -30.22 36.60 61.09
C GLN A 47 -30.70 36.92 59.67
N ASN A 48 -31.50 37.98 59.47
CA ASN A 48 -31.91 38.41 58.13
C ASN A 48 -30.72 38.89 57.29
N GLU A 49 -29.79 39.65 57.87
CA GLU A 49 -28.58 40.10 57.17
C GLU A 49 -27.67 38.92 56.80
N GLU A 50 -27.52 37.95 57.71
CA GLU A 50 -26.76 36.74 57.45
C GLU A 50 -27.41 35.89 56.33
N LEU A 51 -28.71 35.62 56.42
CA LEU A 51 -29.46 34.89 55.38
C LEU A 51 -29.38 35.59 54.02
N ARG A 52 -29.44 36.93 53.98
CA ARG A 52 -29.26 37.70 52.73
C ARG A 52 -27.86 37.52 52.17
N THR A 53 -26.84 37.51 53.02
CA THR A 53 -25.46 37.29 52.61
C THR A 53 -25.26 35.89 52.04
N GLN A 54 -25.77 34.86 52.74
CA GLN A 54 -25.74 33.48 52.26
C GLN A 54 -26.50 33.32 50.93
N LEU A 55 -27.69 33.90 50.82
CA LEU A 55 -28.50 33.86 49.60
C LEU A 55 -27.77 34.50 48.41
N ASN A 56 -27.05 35.61 48.63
CA ASN A 56 -26.25 36.24 47.59
C ASN A 56 -25.04 35.38 47.21
N ALA A 57 -24.38 34.75 48.19
CA ALA A 57 -23.28 33.80 47.92
C ALA A 57 -23.77 32.60 47.10
N THR A 58 -24.86 31.94 47.53
CA THR A 58 -25.45 30.81 46.78
C THR A 58 -25.89 31.20 45.37
N ARG A 59 -26.36 32.43 45.16
CA ARG A 59 -26.67 32.93 43.81
C ARG A 59 -25.42 33.06 42.94
N GLY A 60 -24.33 33.58 43.49
CA GLY A 60 -23.04 33.63 42.81
C GLY A 60 -22.55 32.24 42.43
N ASP A 61 -22.54 31.31 43.39
CA ASP A 61 -22.14 29.92 43.15
C ASP A 61 -23.00 29.25 42.06
N LEU A 62 -24.31 29.56 42.01
CA LEU A 62 -25.22 29.03 41.00
C LEU A 62 -24.95 29.62 39.61
N GLU A 63 -24.60 30.91 39.51
CA GLU A 63 -24.20 31.55 38.26
C GLU A 63 -22.87 30.96 37.76
N ASP A 64 -21.87 30.83 38.62
CA ASP A 64 -20.57 30.23 38.30
C ASP A 64 -20.72 28.76 37.85
N ALA A 65 -21.60 28.00 38.51
CA ALA A 65 -21.88 26.62 38.13
C ALA A 65 -22.55 26.52 36.76
N ARG A 66 -23.46 27.44 36.43
CA ARG A 66 -24.11 27.50 35.11
C ARG A 66 -23.10 27.81 34.01
N GLU A 67 -22.23 28.80 34.21
CA GLU A 67 -21.19 29.14 33.24
C GLU A 67 -20.21 27.97 33.00
N GLN A 68 -19.90 27.21 34.05
CA GLN A 68 -19.10 25.99 33.92
C GLN A 68 -19.83 24.90 33.12
N VAL A 69 -21.13 24.71 33.33
CA VAL A 69 -21.93 23.76 32.54
C VAL A 69 -21.93 24.16 31.07
N ASP A 70 -22.22 25.42 30.74
CA ASP A 70 -22.24 25.92 29.37
C ASP A 70 -20.87 25.73 28.68
N THR A 71 -19.79 25.99 29.42
CA THR A 71 -18.41 25.78 28.94
C THR A 71 -18.12 24.30 28.68
N LEU A 72 -18.58 23.40 29.57
CA LEU A 72 -18.39 21.96 29.42
C LEU A 72 -19.21 21.41 28.25
N GLU A 73 -20.43 21.88 28.05
CA GLU A 73 -21.28 21.51 26.91
C GLU A 73 -20.61 21.90 25.58
N SER A 74 -20.11 23.12 25.46
CA SER A 74 -19.39 23.57 24.26
C SER A 74 -18.13 22.74 23.98
N ARG A 75 -17.39 22.39 25.04
CA ARG A 75 -16.22 21.50 24.93
C ARG A 75 -16.60 20.08 24.50
N LEU A 76 -17.70 19.55 25.02
CA LEU A 76 -18.19 18.23 24.67
C LEU A 76 -18.63 18.17 23.20
N GLU A 77 -19.33 19.21 22.73
CA GLU A 77 -19.73 19.34 21.32
C GLU A 77 -18.49 19.37 20.41
N THR A 78 -17.51 20.20 20.74
CA THR A 78 -16.24 20.29 19.99
C THR A 78 -15.54 18.93 19.95
N ARG A 79 -15.44 18.24 21.09
CA ARG A 79 -14.80 16.93 21.17
C ARG A 79 -15.57 15.85 20.40
N THR A 80 -16.88 15.96 20.31
CA THR A 80 -17.71 15.05 19.53
C THR A 80 -17.39 15.24 18.04
N GLN A 81 -17.32 16.48 17.56
CA GLN A 81 -16.92 16.80 16.18
C GLN A 81 -15.50 16.33 15.87
N ASP A 82 -14.55 16.53 16.79
CA ASP A 82 -13.17 16.03 16.64
C ASP A 82 -13.14 14.50 16.44
N VAL A 83 -13.93 13.77 17.23
CA VAL A 83 -14.03 12.30 17.15
C VAL A 83 -14.64 11.86 15.81
N ASP A 84 -15.69 12.52 15.34
CA ASP A 84 -16.32 12.22 14.05
C ASP A 84 -15.35 12.46 12.89
N GLN A 85 -14.56 13.54 12.95
CA GLN A 85 -13.54 13.84 11.95
C GLN A 85 -12.44 12.77 11.94
N VAL A 86 -11.88 12.43 13.11
CA VAL A 86 -10.83 11.41 13.21
C VAL A 86 -11.33 10.04 12.75
N THR A 87 -12.59 9.70 13.05
CA THR A 87 -13.21 8.46 12.57
C THR A 87 -13.29 8.44 11.05
N SER A 88 -13.73 9.54 10.43
CA SER A 88 -13.80 9.66 8.97
C SER A 88 -12.41 9.58 8.30
N GLU A 89 -11.38 10.18 8.93
CA GLU A 89 -10.01 10.10 8.45
C GLU A 89 -9.43 8.68 8.56
N LEU A 90 -9.78 7.96 9.63
CA LEU A 90 -9.40 6.56 9.83
C LEU A 90 -10.01 5.67 8.74
N GLU A 91 -11.33 5.77 8.50
CA GLU A 91 -12.01 4.99 7.46
C GLU A 91 -11.42 5.22 6.06
N ARG A 92 -11.08 6.49 5.75
CA ARG A 92 -10.41 6.83 4.49
C ARG A 92 -9.02 6.18 4.41
N THR A 93 -8.25 6.24 5.49
CA THR A 93 -6.90 5.67 5.55
C THR A 93 -6.93 4.16 5.43
N GLU A 94 -7.90 3.49 6.06
CA GLU A 94 -8.10 2.04 5.94
C GLU A 94 -8.46 1.65 4.50
N SER A 95 -9.30 2.44 3.83
CA SER A 95 -9.65 2.22 2.42
C SER A 95 -8.44 2.39 1.49
N GLU A 96 -7.61 3.40 1.73
CA GLU A 96 -6.38 3.65 0.98
C GLU A 96 -5.34 2.54 1.20
N LEU A 97 -5.23 2.04 2.44
CA LEU A 97 -4.36 0.91 2.76
C LEU A 97 -4.80 -0.35 2.00
N SER A 98 -6.10 -0.69 2.05
CA SER A 98 -6.63 -1.86 1.33
C SER A 98 -6.40 -1.76 -0.18
N ALA A 99 -6.59 -0.58 -0.78
CA ALA A 99 -6.33 -0.39 -2.20
C ALA A 99 -4.84 -0.55 -2.55
N THR A 100 -3.96 -0.06 -1.68
CA THR A 100 -2.50 -0.20 -1.84
C THR A 100 -2.05 -1.65 -1.72
N GLU A 101 -2.63 -2.42 -0.79
CA GLU A 101 -2.36 -3.86 -0.64
C GLU A 101 -2.79 -4.64 -1.90
N GLU A 102 -3.97 -4.36 -2.46
CA GLU A 102 -4.42 -4.97 -3.72
C GLU A 102 -3.53 -4.62 -4.91
N GLU A 103 -3.03 -3.39 -4.97
CA GLU A 103 -2.08 -2.96 -6.00
C GLU A 103 -0.75 -3.70 -5.86
N LEU A 104 -0.23 -3.82 -4.63
CA LEU A 104 1.00 -4.56 -4.33
C LEU A 104 0.91 -6.04 -4.76
N ASP A 105 -0.20 -6.70 -4.44
CA ASP A 105 -0.43 -8.11 -4.83
C ASP A 105 -0.49 -8.29 -6.35
N ARG A 106 -1.14 -7.35 -7.05
CA ARG A 106 -1.18 -7.35 -8.52
C ARG A 106 0.21 -7.15 -9.11
N THR A 107 0.95 -6.14 -8.66
CA THR A 107 2.31 -5.87 -9.16
C THR A 107 3.26 -7.03 -8.87
N THR A 108 3.14 -7.66 -7.70
CA THR A 108 3.93 -8.86 -7.37
C THR A 108 3.63 -10.02 -8.31
N SER A 109 2.35 -10.24 -8.64
CA SER A 109 1.92 -11.28 -9.58
C SER A 109 2.39 -11.00 -11.02
N GLU A 110 2.39 -9.73 -11.43
CA GLU A 110 2.91 -9.31 -12.75
C GLU A 110 4.43 -9.49 -12.84
N LEU A 111 5.17 -9.15 -11.78
CA LEU A 111 6.60 -9.36 -11.70
C LEU A 111 6.96 -10.84 -11.86
N GLN A 112 6.28 -11.73 -11.13
CA GLN A 112 6.51 -13.18 -11.23
C GLN A 112 6.25 -13.72 -12.63
N GLN A 113 5.21 -13.21 -13.32
CA GLN A 113 4.92 -13.59 -14.70
C GLN A 113 6.01 -13.09 -15.67
N ALA A 114 6.50 -11.87 -15.47
CA ALA A 114 7.57 -11.30 -16.27
C ALA A 114 8.88 -12.10 -16.10
N GLU A 115 9.23 -12.48 -14.87
CA GLU A 115 10.39 -13.34 -14.58
C GLU A 115 10.29 -14.69 -15.31
N ASN A 116 9.14 -15.37 -15.20
CA ASN A 116 8.90 -16.63 -15.90
C ASN A 116 9.04 -16.48 -17.43
N ARG A 117 8.57 -15.35 -17.98
CA ARG A 117 8.69 -15.04 -19.41
C ARG A 117 10.14 -14.83 -19.84
N VAL A 118 10.95 -14.19 -19.00
CA VAL A 118 12.38 -14.01 -19.23
C VAL A 118 13.09 -15.37 -19.28
N ASP A 119 12.79 -16.25 -18.34
CA ASP A 119 13.37 -17.61 -18.30
C ASP A 119 12.97 -18.45 -19.54
N GLU A 120 11.70 -18.40 -19.94
CA GLU A 120 11.21 -19.05 -21.16
C GLU A 120 11.97 -18.57 -22.41
N LEU A 121 12.11 -17.24 -22.54
CA LEU A 121 12.82 -16.63 -23.66
C LEU A 121 14.31 -16.96 -23.66
N ALA A 122 14.95 -16.99 -22.48
CA ALA A 122 16.35 -17.37 -22.34
C ALA A 122 16.58 -18.82 -22.82
N LEU A 123 15.72 -19.76 -22.41
CA LEU A 123 15.75 -21.14 -22.88
C LEU A 123 15.56 -21.23 -24.40
N ARG A 124 14.61 -20.47 -24.95
CA ARG A 124 14.36 -20.43 -26.39
C ARG A 124 15.56 -19.89 -27.18
N VAL A 125 16.21 -18.84 -26.69
CA VAL A 125 17.45 -18.30 -27.29
C VAL A 125 18.56 -19.34 -27.26
N GLY A 126 18.71 -20.08 -26.15
CA GLY A 126 19.67 -21.18 -26.04
C GLY A 126 19.45 -22.25 -27.10
N ASN A 127 18.20 -22.72 -27.24
CA ASN A 127 17.83 -23.74 -28.23
C ASN A 127 18.08 -23.28 -29.67
N LEU A 128 17.65 -22.07 -30.02
CA LEU A 128 17.87 -21.51 -31.36
C LEU A 128 19.37 -21.33 -31.66
N THR A 129 20.17 -20.96 -30.67
CA THR A 129 21.63 -20.85 -30.81
C THR A 129 22.26 -22.21 -31.11
N ALA A 130 21.84 -23.26 -30.39
CA ALA A 130 22.31 -24.62 -30.62
C ALA A 130 21.91 -25.14 -32.01
N GLU A 131 20.65 -24.90 -32.42
CA GLU A 131 20.16 -25.27 -33.75
C GLU A 131 20.94 -24.56 -34.86
N ARG A 132 21.18 -23.26 -34.72
CA ARG A 132 22.01 -22.48 -35.65
C ARG A 132 23.40 -23.09 -35.80
N ASN A 133 24.05 -23.46 -34.69
CA ASN A 133 25.39 -24.05 -34.73
C ASN A 133 25.39 -25.42 -35.42
N ARG A 134 24.35 -26.24 -35.17
CA ARG A 134 24.17 -27.52 -35.86
C ARG A 134 23.97 -27.34 -37.36
N LEU A 135 23.13 -26.39 -37.78
CA LEU A 135 22.91 -26.09 -39.19
C LEU A 135 24.18 -25.58 -39.87
N LYS A 136 24.94 -24.71 -39.20
CA LYS A 136 26.24 -24.25 -39.70
C LYS A 136 27.20 -25.41 -39.93
N SER A 137 27.36 -26.29 -38.95
CA SER A 137 28.23 -27.47 -39.06
C SER A 137 27.81 -28.42 -40.20
N ARG A 138 26.49 -28.58 -40.41
CA ARG A 138 25.96 -29.35 -41.55
C ARG A 138 26.28 -28.70 -42.89
N LEU A 139 26.21 -27.38 -42.96
CA LEU A 139 26.55 -26.62 -44.17
C LEU A 139 28.03 -26.79 -44.50
N ASP A 140 28.90 -26.64 -43.51
CA ASP A 140 30.36 -26.80 -43.66
C ASP A 140 30.69 -28.21 -44.19
N GLY A 141 30.14 -29.27 -43.58
CA GLY A 141 30.35 -30.64 -44.07
C GLY A 141 29.77 -30.91 -45.47
N LYS A 142 28.70 -30.20 -45.87
CA LYS A 142 28.19 -30.28 -47.25
C LYS A 142 29.13 -29.59 -48.24
N ASN A 143 29.74 -28.47 -47.86
CA ASN A 143 30.73 -27.80 -48.70
C ASN A 143 31.97 -28.68 -48.90
N GLU A 144 32.48 -29.31 -47.84
CA GLU A 144 33.60 -30.27 -47.94
C GLU A 144 33.26 -31.44 -48.87
N THR A 145 32.03 -31.96 -48.79
CA THR A 145 31.57 -33.02 -49.71
C THR A 145 31.56 -32.55 -51.17
N ILE A 146 31.09 -31.32 -51.42
CA ILE A 146 31.07 -30.72 -52.76
C ILE A 146 32.49 -30.55 -53.31
N GLU A 147 33.41 -30.08 -52.48
CA GLU A 147 34.82 -29.95 -52.85
C GLU A 147 35.44 -31.31 -53.20
N GLY A 148 35.20 -32.33 -52.39
CA GLY A 148 35.65 -33.70 -52.66
C GLY A 148 35.11 -34.26 -53.99
N LEU A 149 33.80 -34.09 -54.25
CA LEU A 149 33.18 -34.53 -55.51
C LEU A 149 33.74 -33.77 -56.73
N ARG A 150 34.08 -32.48 -56.58
CA ARG A 150 34.72 -31.72 -57.66
C ARG A 150 36.10 -32.27 -58.00
N SER A 151 36.93 -32.56 -57.00
CA SER A 151 38.24 -33.17 -57.22
C SER A 151 38.13 -34.58 -57.82
N GLU A 152 37.12 -35.36 -57.44
CA GLU A 152 36.86 -36.67 -58.04
C GLU A 152 36.48 -36.56 -59.53
N ILE A 153 35.63 -35.59 -59.88
CA ILE A 153 35.28 -35.29 -61.28
C ILE A 153 36.55 -34.95 -62.08
N GLU A 154 37.39 -34.05 -61.58
CA GLU A 154 38.64 -33.66 -62.25
C GLU A 154 39.57 -34.87 -62.49
N ASN A 155 39.71 -35.76 -61.51
CA ASN A 155 40.50 -36.98 -61.66
C ASN A 155 39.90 -37.95 -62.69
N LEU A 156 38.58 -38.14 -62.69
CA LEU A 156 37.90 -38.98 -63.67
C LEU A 156 38.04 -38.41 -65.08
N GLU A 157 37.93 -37.10 -65.26
CA GLU A 157 38.16 -36.42 -66.54
C GLU A 157 39.61 -36.60 -67.04
N GLU A 158 40.60 -36.57 -66.16
CA GLU A 158 41.99 -36.87 -66.52
C GLU A 158 42.16 -38.33 -66.96
N ARG A 159 41.58 -39.28 -66.21
CA ARG A 159 41.63 -40.71 -66.55
C ARG A 159 40.96 -41.00 -67.90
N ILE A 160 39.82 -40.36 -68.18
CA ILE A 160 39.15 -40.46 -69.49
C ILE A 160 40.10 -40.02 -70.59
N ARG A 161 40.74 -38.84 -70.46
CA ARG A 161 41.71 -38.34 -71.45
C ARG A 161 42.88 -39.29 -71.69
N VAL A 162 43.42 -39.90 -70.62
CA VAL A 162 44.50 -40.89 -70.75
C VAL A 162 44.03 -42.13 -71.52
N LEU A 163 42.87 -42.68 -71.16
CA LEU A 163 42.30 -43.86 -71.83
C LEU A 163 41.92 -43.59 -73.29
N GLU A 164 41.46 -42.37 -73.61
CA GLU A 164 41.19 -41.95 -74.99
C GLU A 164 42.47 -41.94 -75.83
N ASN A 165 43.55 -41.37 -75.31
CA ASN A 165 44.86 -41.37 -75.99
C ASN A 165 45.43 -42.80 -76.16
N GLU A 166 45.29 -43.65 -75.14
CA GLU A 166 45.72 -45.05 -75.22
C GLU A 166 44.94 -45.82 -76.30
N ASN A 167 43.62 -45.63 -76.37
CA ASN A 167 42.80 -46.21 -77.43
C ASN A 167 43.21 -45.73 -78.82
N GLU A 168 43.54 -44.45 -78.98
CA GLU A 168 44.03 -43.92 -80.25
C GLU A 168 45.37 -44.57 -80.65
N ASN A 169 46.30 -44.70 -79.72
CA ASN A 169 47.59 -45.36 -79.96
C ASN A 169 47.41 -46.83 -80.36
N LEU A 170 46.58 -47.59 -79.63
CA LEU A 170 46.28 -48.98 -79.94
C LEU A 170 45.62 -49.15 -81.31
N ARG A 171 44.69 -48.25 -81.69
CA ARG A 171 44.11 -48.24 -83.04
C ARG A 171 45.18 -48.00 -84.10
N ASN A 172 46.07 -47.04 -83.89
CA ASN A 172 47.16 -46.76 -84.82
C ASN A 172 48.15 -47.94 -84.94
N GLU A 173 48.40 -48.65 -83.84
CA GLU A 173 49.24 -49.86 -83.84
C GLU A 173 48.56 -51.02 -84.57
N ASN A 174 47.27 -51.29 -84.32
CA ASN A 174 46.50 -52.28 -85.06
C ASN A 174 46.53 -52.00 -86.57
N ASN A 175 46.27 -50.76 -86.99
CA ASN A 175 46.32 -50.39 -88.41
C ASN A 175 47.70 -50.64 -89.04
N ARG A 176 48.79 -50.43 -88.28
CA ARG A 176 50.16 -50.72 -88.75
C ARG A 176 50.40 -52.23 -88.87
N LEU A 177 49.99 -53.00 -87.87
CA LEU A 177 50.11 -54.46 -87.88
C LEU A 177 49.30 -55.08 -89.02
N GLU A 178 48.08 -54.59 -89.27
CA GLU A 178 47.26 -54.96 -90.43
C GLU A 178 48.02 -54.67 -91.74
N SER A 179 48.59 -53.47 -91.89
CA SER A 179 49.38 -53.10 -93.08
C SER A 179 50.64 -53.99 -93.25
N ASP A 180 51.31 -54.32 -92.15
CA ASP A 180 52.48 -55.20 -92.16
C ASP A 180 52.11 -56.64 -92.56
N LEU A 181 50.97 -57.16 -92.07
CA LEU A 181 50.41 -58.45 -92.45
C LEU A 181 50.08 -58.49 -93.94
N GLU A 182 49.38 -57.48 -94.46
CA GLU A 182 49.09 -57.35 -95.90
C GLU A 182 50.40 -57.34 -96.73
N SER A 183 51.42 -56.63 -96.28
CA SER A 183 52.72 -56.60 -96.97
C SER A 183 53.42 -57.96 -96.98
N LEU A 184 53.35 -58.71 -95.88
CA LEU A 184 53.94 -60.05 -95.78
C LEU A 184 53.20 -61.08 -96.63
N CYS A 185 51.86 -61.07 -96.63
CA CYS A 185 51.06 -61.93 -97.51
C CYS A 185 51.41 -61.67 -98.99
N ASN A 186 51.48 -60.41 -99.41
CA ASN A 186 51.86 -60.04 -100.79
C ASN A 186 53.31 -60.43 -101.16
N LYS A 187 54.24 -60.53 -100.20
CA LYS A 187 55.61 -60.99 -100.47
C LYS A 187 55.68 -62.51 -100.66
N ASN A 188 54.87 -63.27 -99.94
CA ASN A 188 54.78 -64.72 -100.07
C ASN A 188 54.06 -65.17 -101.35
N ASP A 189 53.17 -64.35 -101.91
CA ASP A 189 52.46 -64.62 -103.19
C ASP A 189 53.36 -64.65 -104.44
N ASN A 190 54.67 -64.41 -104.30
CA ASN A 190 55.63 -64.61 -105.40
C ASN A 190 56.10 -66.07 -105.56
N GLY A 191 55.47 -67.03 -104.85
CA GLY A 191 55.67 -68.47 -105.04
C GLY A 191 54.51 -69.29 -104.48
N ASP A 192 53.51 -69.56 -105.34
CA ASP A 192 52.39 -70.51 -105.21
C ASP A 192 51.60 -70.52 -103.86
N GLU A 193 50.37 -69.97 -103.96
CA GLU A 193 49.16 -70.14 -103.11
C GLU A 193 48.98 -69.16 -101.92
N PRO A 194 47.89 -68.34 -101.88
CA PRO A 194 47.67 -67.36 -100.81
C PRO A 194 47.06 -68.04 -99.58
N GLU A 195 47.79 -68.10 -98.46
CA GLU A 195 47.33 -68.66 -97.18
C GLU A 195 46.62 -67.65 -96.25
N CYS A 196 46.32 -66.44 -96.71
CA CYS A 196 45.71 -65.40 -95.89
C CYS A 196 44.21 -65.23 -96.18
N ASP A 197 43.43 -66.32 -96.22
CA ASP A 197 41.97 -66.25 -96.17
C ASP A 197 41.51 -66.47 -94.73
N ASP A 198 40.83 -65.45 -94.20
CA ASP A 198 40.04 -65.44 -92.96
C ASP A 198 40.79 -65.14 -91.64
N TYR A 199 41.29 -63.90 -91.51
CA TYR A 199 41.36 -63.17 -90.23
C TYR A 199 40.96 -61.70 -90.41
#